data_AF-A0A2V7XJC3-F1
#
_entry.id   AF-A0A2V7XJC3-F1
#
_cell.length_a   1.000
_cell.length_b   1.000
_cell.length_c   1.000
_cell.angle_alpha   90.00
_cell.angle_beta   90.00
_cell.angle_gamma   90.00
#
_symmetry.space_group_name_H-M   'P 1'
#
loop_
_entity.id
_entity.type
_entity.pdbx_description
1 polymer ?
#
loop_
_entity_poly.entity_id
_entity_poly.type
_entity_poly.pdbx_seq_one_letter_code
_entity_poly.pdbx_strand_id
1 'polypeptide(L)'
;GAWGAVSPAEADESVNQAQKDFVVDFLLEAEKYLESGRHQSAAILAGDALEDALRRLCATNCVTVSAKASAEIMNAELASRGVYDDQMKGRLQRAATLSDQASCGLWSDFSKDDVGLMLAEVRAFAAEHATV
;
A
#
# COMPACT_ATOMS: atom_id res chain seq x y z
N GLY A 1 35.89 -23.79 5.04
CA GLY A 1 34.41 -23.72 5.01
C GLY A 1 34.04 -22.65 4.01
N ALA A 2 33.31 -23.01 2.96
CA ALA A 2 32.89 -22.03 1.96
C ALA A 2 31.76 -21.17 2.57
N TRP A 3 32.00 -19.87 2.73
CA TRP A 3 30.89 -18.92 2.77
C TRP A 3 30.26 -18.97 1.38
N GLY A 4 29.10 -19.62 1.28
CA GLY A 4 28.32 -19.64 0.06
C GLY A 4 27.94 -18.22 -0.30
N ALA A 5 28.47 -17.70 -1.41
CA ALA A 5 28.00 -16.45 -1.97
C ALA A 5 26.57 -16.70 -2.47
N VAL A 6 25.61 -16.07 -1.83
CA VAL A 6 24.22 -15.99 -2.32
C VAL A 6 24.25 -15.27 -3.67
N SER A 7 23.56 -15.82 -4.66
CA SER A 7 23.50 -15.23 -6.00
C SER A 7 22.66 -13.94 -5.97
N PRO A 8 22.93 -12.95 -6.86
CA PRO A 8 22.13 -11.73 -6.92
C PRO A 8 20.61 -11.96 -7.01
N ALA A 9 20.18 -12.97 -7.77
CA ALA A 9 18.76 -13.33 -7.89
C ALA A 9 18.14 -13.85 -6.58
N GLU A 10 18.91 -14.59 -5.77
CA GLU A 10 18.44 -15.10 -4.47
C GLU A 10 18.35 -13.98 -3.43
N ALA A 11 19.21 -12.97 -3.54
CA ALA A 11 19.15 -11.76 -2.72
C ALA A 11 17.94 -10.89 -3.09
N ASP A 12 17.67 -10.68 -4.38
CA ASP A 12 16.51 -9.93 -4.86
C ASP A 12 15.18 -10.58 -4.41
N GLU A 13 15.08 -11.91 -4.50
CA GLU A 13 13.89 -12.65 -4.05
C GLU A 13 13.67 -12.51 -2.53
N SER A 14 14.75 -12.62 -1.74
CA SER A 14 14.68 -12.48 -0.28
C SER A 14 14.25 -11.08 0.14
N VAL A 15 14.74 -10.05 -0.56
CA VAL A 15 14.33 -8.65 -0.34
C VAL A 15 12.85 -8.50 -0.68
N ASN A 16 12.40 -8.98 -1.85
CA ASN A 16 11.01 -8.91 -2.27
C ASN A 16 10.07 -9.58 -1.26
N GLN A 17 10.47 -10.74 -0.72
CA GLN A 17 9.69 -11.43 0.31
C GLN A 17 9.60 -10.66 1.63
N ALA A 18 10.71 -10.16 2.17
CA ALA A 18 10.71 -9.37 3.41
C ALA A 18 9.86 -8.10 3.27
N GLN A 19 9.91 -7.53 2.07
CA GLN A 19 9.10 -6.42 1.65
C GLN A 19 7.60 -6.79 1.62
N LYS A 20 7.19 -7.96 1.08
CA LYS A 20 5.79 -8.43 1.11
C LYS A 20 5.29 -8.59 2.54
N ASP A 21 6.11 -9.20 3.39
CA ASP A 21 5.80 -9.41 4.80
C ASP A 21 5.56 -8.06 5.53
N PHE A 22 6.34 -7.04 5.21
CA PHE A 22 6.18 -5.69 5.78
C PHE A 22 4.81 -5.05 5.48
N VAL A 23 4.31 -5.15 4.25
CA VAL A 23 2.97 -4.63 3.89
C VAL A 23 1.88 -5.38 4.67
N VAL A 24 2.02 -6.70 4.79
CA VAL A 24 1.08 -7.53 5.55
C VAL A 24 1.10 -7.17 7.03
N ASP A 25 2.28 -6.95 7.61
CA ASP A 25 2.45 -6.55 9.00
C ASP A 25 1.81 -5.18 9.28
N PHE A 26 1.95 -4.23 8.36
CA PHE A 26 1.35 -2.90 8.49
C PHE A 26 -0.17 -2.98 8.48
N LEU A 27 -0.75 -3.76 7.55
CA LEU A 27 -2.19 -3.96 7.49
C LEU A 27 -2.73 -4.74 8.69
N LEU A 28 -1.95 -5.65 9.27
CA LEU A 28 -2.31 -6.35 10.50
C LEU A 28 -2.31 -5.40 11.70
N GLU A 29 -1.31 -4.53 11.82
CA GLU A 29 -1.24 -3.56 12.91
C GLU A 29 -2.32 -2.47 12.77
N ALA A 30 -2.61 -2.05 11.54
CA ALA A 30 -3.70 -1.10 11.26
C ALA A 30 -5.07 -1.67 11.68
N GLU A 31 -5.30 -2.98 11.48
CA GLU A 31 -6.48 -3.67 11.98
C GLU A 31 -6.59 -3.58 13.51
N LYS A 32 -5.50 -3.83 14.25
CA LYS A 32 -5.49 -3.71 15.73
C LYS A 32 -5.77 -2.27 16.19
N TYR A 33 -5.31 -1.26 15.43
CA TYR A 33 -5.67 0.12 15.69
C TYR A 33 -7.16 0.37 15.49
N LEU A 34 -7.74 -0.16 14.42
CA LEU A 34 -9.17 -0.05 14.15
C LEU A 34 -10.00 -0.71 15.27
N GLU A 35 -9.63 -1.93 15.67
CA GLU A 35 -10.28 -2.69 16.74
C GLU A 35 -10.24 -1.95 18.08
N SER A 36 -9.09 -1.32 18.40
CA SER A 36 -8.92 -0.48 19.60
C SER A 36 -9.57 0.91 19.51
N GLY A 37 -10.28 1.24 18.43
CA GLY A 37 -10.98 2.51 18.22
C GLY A 37 -10.10 3.65 17.69
N ARG A 38 -8.82 3.38 17.43
CA ARG A 38 -7.83 4.32 16.89
C ARG A 38 -7.84 4.33 15.36
N HIS A 39 -9.02 4.60 14.78
CA HIS A 39 -9.23 4.58 13.34
C HIS A 39 -8.37 5.60 12.58
N GLN A 40 -7.99 6.72 13.19
CA GLN A 40 -7.07 7.69 12.57
C GLN A 40 -5.67 7.09 12.39
N SER A 41 -5.16 6.39 13.41
CA SER A 41 -3.87 5.69 13.32
C SER A 41 -3.93 4.52 12.35
N ALA A 42 -5.05 3.81 12.31
CA ALA A 42 -5.28 2.76 11.32
C ALA A 42 -5.26 3.29 9.89
N ALA A 43 -5.90 4.44 9.63
CA ALA A 43 -5.93 5.10 8.34
C ALA A 43 -4.54 5.51 7.83
N ILE A 44 -3.72 6.12 8.71
CA ILE A 44 -2.34 6.51 8.36
C ILE A 44 -1.53 5.27 7.98
N LEU A 45 -1.56 4.23 8.81
CA LEU A 45 -0.75 3.02 8.60
C LEU A 45 -1.21 2.21 7.37
N ALA A 46 -2.52 2.18 7.10
CA ALA A 46 -3.06 1.60 5.86
C ALA A 46 -2.64 2.41 4.62
N GLY A 47 -2.51 3.73 4.75
CA GLY A 47 -1.96 4.60 3.71
C GLY A 47 -0.50 4.32 3.40
N ASP A 48 0.34 4.14 4.43
CA ASP A 48 1.74 3.77 4.28
C ASP A 48 1.90 2.42 3.54
N ALA A 49 1.07 1.43 3.93
CA ALA A 49 1.04 0.13 3.26
C ALA A 49 0.62 0.23 1.79
N LEU A 50 -0.38 1.07 1.49
CA LEU A 50 -0.84 1.32 0.12
C LEU A 50 0.23 2.00 -0.72
N GLU A 51 0.90 3.02 -0.17
CA GLU A 51 1.97 3.74 -0.87
C GLU A 51 3.11 2.80 -1.24
N ASP A 52 3.56 1.98 -0.30
CA ASP A 52 4.64 1.03 -0.53
C ASP A 52 4.26 -0.04 -1.58
N ALA A 53 3.04 -0.58 -1.52
CA ALA A 53 2.53 -1.52 -2.52
C ALA A 53 2.45 -0.89 -3.93
N LEU A 54 1.91 0.33 -4.05
CA LEU A 54 1.85 1.07 -5.32
C LEU A 54 3.25 1.37 -5.88
N ARG A 55 4.18 1.76 -5.01
CA ARG A 55 5.56 2.11 -5.42
C ARG A 55 6.29 0.90 -6.01
N ARG A 56 6.09 -0.29 -5.44
CA ARG A 56 6.61 -1.54 -5.99
C ARG A 56 5.96 -1.89 -7.32
N LEU A 57 4.63 -1.75 -7.39
CA LEU A 57 3.91 -2.02 -8.62
C LEU A 57 4.36 -1.08 -9.75
N CYS A 58 4.68 0.19 -9.44
CA CYS A 58 5.33 1.11 -10.37
C CYS A 58 6.69 0.58 -10.84
N ALA A 59 7.54 0.09 -9.93
CA ALA A 59 8.84 -0.48 -10.28
C ALA A 59 8.70 -1.70 -11.20
N THR A 60 7.81 -2.64 -10.87
CA THR A 60 7.55 -3.86 -11.66
C THR A 60 7.01 -3.53 -13.06
N ASN A 61 6.25 -2.45 -13.20
CA ASN A 61 5.66 -2.02 -14.48
C ASN A 61 6.47 -0.92 -15.21
N CYS A 62 7.71 -0.67 -14.80
CA CYS A 62 8.58 0.36 -15.39
C CYS A 62 7.90 1.75 -15.47
N VAL A 63 7.17 2.12 -14.41
CA VAL A 63 6.50 3.41 -14.26
C VAL A 63 7.42 4.33 -13.46
N THR A 64 8.03 5.29 -14.14
CA THR A 64 8.91 6.27 -13.50
C THR A 64 8.07 7.33 -12.80
N VAL A 65 8.14 7.36 -11.47
CA VAL A 65 7.51 8.39 -10.63
C VAL A 65 8.58 9.08 -9.76
N SER A 66 8.27 10.29 -9.29
CA SER A 66 9.12 10.97 -8.32
C SER A 66 9.26 10.14 -7.04
N ALA A 67 10.42 10.21 -6.38
CA ALA A 67 10.62 9.59 -5.06
C ALA A 67 9.63 10.10 -3.99
N LYS A 68 9.03 11.29 -4.22
CA LYS A 68 8.01 11.90 -3.36
C LYS A 68 6.59 11.81 -3.96
N ALA A 69 6.38 10.97 -4.98
CA ALA A 69 5.06 10.78 -5.54
C ALA A 69 4.12 10.18 -4.48
N SER A 70 2.95 10.79 -4.32
CA SER A 70 1.90 10.31 -3.44
C SER A 70 1.23 9.05 -4.00
N ALA A 71 0.53 8.31 -3.15
CA ALA A 71 -0.30 7.18 -3.55
C ALA A 71 -1.30 7.54 -4.67
N GLU A 72 -1.89 8.74 -4.62
CA GLU A 72 -2.79 9.24 -5.67
C GLU A 72 -2.09 9.34 -7.04
N ILE A 73 -0.88 9.92 -7.10
CA ILE A 73 -0.13 10.05 -8.35
C ILE A 73 0.24 8.67 -8.90
N MET A 74 0.78 7.79 -8.04
CA MET A 74 1.15 6.44 -8.46
C MET A 74 -0.07 5.64 -8.95
N ASN A 75 -1.21 5.77 -8.28
CA ASN A 75 -2.45 5.13 -8.67
C ASN A 75 -2.92 5.58 -10.05
N ALA A 76 -2.88 6.89 -10.31
CA ALA A 76 -3.26 7.45 -11.61
C ALA A 76 -2.35 6.98 -12.75
N GLU A 77 -1.04 6.92 -12.51
CA GLU A 77 -0.05 6.46 -13.50
C GLU A 77 -0.16 4.96 -13.81
N LEU A 78 -0.44 4.13 -12.80
CA LEU A 78 -0.62 2.69 -13.01
C LEU A 78 -1.92 2.38 -13.76
N ALA A 79 -3.01 3.05 -13.40
CA ALA A 79 -4.28 2.91 -14.10
C ALA A 79 -4.21 3.41 -15.55
N SER A 80 -3.50 4.52 -15.82
CA SER A 80 -3.34 5.04 -17.18
C SER A 80 -2.56 4.10 -18.09
N ARG A 81 -1.74 3.22 -17.51
CA ARG A 81 -1.01 2.15 -18.20
C ARG A 81 -1.79 0.84 -18.29
N GLY A 82 -3.00 0.78 -17.75
CA GLY A 82 -3.86 -0.40 -17.80
C GLY A 82 -3.40 -1.53 -16.88
N VAL A 83 -2.62 -1.25 -15.82
CA VAL A 83 -2.22 -2.27 -14.82
C VAL A 83 -3.44 -2.81 -14.08
N TYR A 84 -4.45 -1.97 -13.88
CA TYR A 84 -5.77 -2.32 -13.38
C TYR A 84 -6.83 -1.35 -13.91
N ASP A 85 -8.09 -1.67 -13.70
CA ASP A 85 -9.23 -0.93 -14.25
C ASP A 85 -9.61 0.34 -13.43
N ASP A 86 -10.56 1.11 -13.97
CA ASP A 86 -11.07 2.33 -13.32
C ASP A 86 -11.79 2.06 -11.99
N GLN A 87 -12.34 0.86 -11.81
CA GLN A 87 -12.98 0.47 -10.55
C GLN A 87 -11.92 0.35 -9.45
N MET A 88 -10.83 -0.37 -9.69
CA MET A 88 -9.70 -0.47 -8.78
C MET A 88 -9.10 0.91 -8.53
N LYS A 89 -8.86 1.70 -9.57
CA LYS A 89 -8.37 3.08 -9.46
C LYS A 89 -9.23 3.91 -8.49
N GLY A 90 -10.55 3.84 -8.62
CA GLY A 90 -11.48 4.58 -7.76
C GLY A 90 -11.45 4.14 -6.30
N ARG A 91 -11.25 2.84 -6.04
CA ARG A 91 -11.12 2.29 -4.67
C ARG A 91 -9.83 2.77 -4.01
N LEU A 92 -8.71 2.68 -4.73
CA LEU A 92 -7.40 3.13 -4.24
C LEU A 92 -7.33 4.66 -4.09
N GLN A 93 -8.01 5.40 -4.95
CA GLN A 93 -8.11 6.86 -4.82
C GLN A 93 -8.79 7.25 -3.50
N ARG A 94 -9.91 6.60 -3.16
CA ARG A 94 -10.59 6.85 -1.89
C ARG A 94 -9.72 6.50 -0.69
N ALA A 95 -9.00 5.37 -0.76
CA ALA A 95 -8.05 4.99 0.28
C ALA A 95 -6.93 6.03 0.45
N ALA A 96 -6.34 6.49 -0.65
CA ALA A 96 -5.29 7.52 -0.63
C ALA A 96 -5.80 8.85 -0.03
N THR A 97 -6.98 9.32 -0.45
CA THR A 97 -7.61 10.53 0.11
C THR A 97 -7.86 10.39 1.61
N LEU A 98 -8.37 9.25 2.07
CA LEU A 98 -8.64 9.00 3.48
C LEU A 98 -7.33 9.05 4.30
N SER A 99 -6.26 8.41 3.82
CA SER A 99 -4.96 8.46 4.50
C SER A 99 -4.35 9.86 4.55
N ASP A 100 -4.54 10.67 3.50
CA ASP A 100 -4.07 12.05 3.45
C ASP A 100 -4.84 12.93 4.45
N GLN A 101 -6.16 12.77 4.53
CA GLN A 101 -7.00 13.41 5.54
C GLN A 101 -6.54 13.05 6.97
N ALA A 102 -6.29 11.76 7.22
CA ALA A 102 -5.82 11.28 8.52
C ALA A 102 -4.45 11.89 8.89
N SER A 103 -3.52 11.94 7.94
CA SER A 103 -2.17 12.49 8.10
C SER A 103 -2.16 14.01 8.30
N CYS A 104 -3.11 14.71 7.68
CA CYS A 104 -3.31 16.15 7.85
C CYS A 104 -4.13 16.52 9.11
N GLY A 105 -4.61 15.55 9.88
CA GLY A 105 -5.38 15.82 11.10
C GLY A 105 -6.88 16.09 10.87
N LEU A 106 -7.41 15.81 9.68
CA LEU A 106 -8.81 16.03 9.29
C LEU A 106 -9.74 14.91 9.80
N TRP A 107 -9.67 14.62 11.10
CA TRP A 107 -10.30 13.43 11.71
C TRP A 107 -11.82 13.43 11.73
N SER A 108 -12.46 14.56 11.45
CA SER A 108 -13.92 14.67 11.36
C SER A 108 -14.46 14.32 9.97
N ASP A 109 -13.58 14.16 8.97
CA ASP A 109 -13.98 13.97 7.57
C ASP A 109 -14.20 12.50 7.20
N PHE A 110 -13.86 11.57 8.10
CA PHE A 110 -13.99 10.13 7.89
C PHE A 110 -14.35 9.42 9.20
N SER A 111 -15.01 8.28 9.06
CA SER A 111 -15.47 7.45 10.18
C SER A 111 -14.63 6.18 10.34
N LYS A 112 -14.85 5.47 11.46
CA LYS A 112 -14.29 4.12 11.66
C LYS A 112 -14.69 3.16 10.54
N ASP A 113 -15.92 3.25 10.04
CA ASP A 113 -16.43 2.35 9.00
C ASP A 113 -15.75 2.62 7.66
N ASP A 114 -15.48 3.90 7.35
CA ASP A 114 -14.71 4.28 6.16
C ASP A 114 -13.29 3.69 6.18
N VAL A 115 -12.65 3.69 7.36
CA VAL A 115 -11.32 3.07 7.55
C VAL A 115 -11.39 1.55 7.45
N GLY A 116 -12.47 0.92 7.94
CA GLY A 116 -12.70 -0.51 7.76
C GLY A 116 -12.81 -0.90 6.29
N LEU A 117 -13.54 -0.12 5.49
CA LEU A 117 -13.62 -0.29 4.04
C LEU A 117 -12.26 -0.07 3.38
N MET A 118 -11.53 0.98 3.77
CA MET A 118 -10.17 1.24 3.28
C MET A 118 -9.25 0.04 3.50
N LEU A 119 -9.23 -0.54 4.71
CA LEU A 119 -8.40 -1.69 5.03
C LEU A 119 -8.74 -2.91 4.17
N ALA A 120 -10.03 -3.17 3.94
CA ALA A 120 -10.46 -4.27 3.08
C ALA A 120 -9.98 -4.07 1.63
N GLU A 121 -10.11 -2.85 1.09
CA GLU A 121 -9.69 -2.53 -0.28
C GLU A 121 -8.16 -2.59 -0.45
N VAL A 122 -7.39 -2.04 0.49
CA VAL A 122 -5.92 -2.08 0.43
C VAL A 122 -5.42 -3.51 0.57
N ARG A 123 -6.05 -4.32 1.44
CA ARG A 123 -5.70 -5.74 1.59
C ARG A 123 -6.01 -6.54 0.33
N ALA A 124 -7.16 -6.29 -0.31
CA ALA A 124 -7.51 -6.95 -1.57
C ALA A 124 -6.52 -6.58 -2.68
N PHE A 125 -6.19 -5.29 -2.82
CA PHE A 125 -5.21 -4.81 -3.78
C PHE A 125 -3.81 -5.42 -3.54
N ALA A 126 -3.33 -5.41 -2.30
CA ALA A 126 -2.03 -5.98 -1.97
C ALA A 126 -1.99 -7.50 -2.26
N ALA A 127 -3.06 -8.23 -1.98
CA ALA A 127 -3.15 -9.66 -2.30
C ALA A 127 -3.15 -9.95 -3.81
N GLU A 128 -3.73 -9.06 -4.62
CA GLU A 128 -3.84 -9.23 -6.08
C GLU A 128 -2.57 -8.77 -6.83
N HIS A 129 -1.91 -7.72 -6.34
CA HIS A 129 -0.85 -7.03 -7.08
C HIS A 129 0.51 -6.97 -6.38
N ALA A 130 0.58 -7.12 -5.05
CA ALA A 130 1.85 -7.11 -4.33
C ALA A 130 2.48 -8.51 -4.18
N THR A 131 1.86 -9.56 -4.74
CA THR A 131 2.42 -10.93 -4.76
C THR A 131 3.38 -11.21 -5.91
N VAL A 132 3.51 -10.30 -6.88
CA VAL A 132 4.39 -10.47 -8.06
C VAL A 132 5.70 -9.72 -7.82
#